data_AF-A0A2A3EL37-F1
#
_entry.id   AF-A0A2A3EL37-F1
#
_cell.length_a   1.000
_cell.length_b   1.000
_cell.length_c   1.000
_cell.angle_alpha   90.00
_cell.angle_beta   90.00
_cell.angle_gamma   90.00
#
_symmetry.space_group_name_H-M   'P 1'
#
loop_
_entity.id
_entity.type
_entity.pdbx_description
1 polymer ?
#
loop_
_entity_poly.entity_id
_entity_poly.type
_entity_poly.pdbx_seq_one_letter_code
_entity_poly.pdbx_strand_id
1 'polypeptide(L)'
;MKTETSWKRRFLRKRLKYTLICVFIAAIIFVVHQLFYFKELNQAIVGKLISGSVRTSNYIITGKINSKWNEPLHSKLLRDKHGRTVSLRGTRDQDISKYLPNVRGKFVCIVSKDEIDFIKINDNYCDCPVDGSDEPGTNACNNGIFNCELSSSQSIVKIPSYKVNDGYCDCCDGSDEWAEIKISHLNNESGSITYYRTKCQNRC
;
A
#
# COMPACT_ATOMS: atom_id res chain seq x y z
N MET A 1 -34.52 -54.11 39.32
CA MET A 1 -34.07 -52.71 39.53
C MET A 1 -32.83 -52.26 38.72
N LYS A 2 -32.10 -53.10 37.96
CA LYS A 2 -30.86 -52.67 37.25
C LYS A 2 -31.07 -52.00 35.86
N THR A 3 -32.24 -52.10 35.26
CA THR A 3 -32.49 -51.66 33.87
C THR A 3 -32.80 -50.16 33.73
N GLU A 4 -33.51 -49.57 34.70
CA GLU A 4 -33.85 -48.13 34.70
C GLU A 4 -32.63 -47.20 34.80
N THR A 5 -31.62 -47.57 35.59
CA THR A 5 -30.40 -46.76 35.79
C THR A 5 -29.55 -46.67 34.52
N SER A 6 -29.64 -47.65 33.62
CA SER A 6 -28.89 -47.70 32.36
C SER A 6 -29.46 -46.74 31.31
N TRP A 7 -30.80 -46.67 31.21
CA TRP A 7 -31.49 -45.81 30.25
C TRP A 7 -31.33 -44.32 30.58
N LYS A 8 -31.48 -43.94 31.86
CA LYS A 8 -31.23 -42.57 32.33
C LYS A 8 -29.81 -42.09 32.01
N ARG A 9 -28.78 -42.91 32.25
CA ARG A 9 -27.37 -42.56 31.93
C ARG A 9 -27.08 -42.46 30.42
N ARG A 10 -27.79 -43.23 29.58
CA ARG A 10 -27.64 -43.20 28.12
C ARG A 10 -28.35 -41.99 27.52
N PHE A 11 -29.51 -41.61 28.06
CA PHE A 11 -30.25 -40.41 27.70
C PHE A 11 -29.51 -39.13 28.11
N LEU A 12 -28.93 -39.10 29.33
CA LEU A 12 -28.12 -37.97 29.81
C LEU A 12 -26.86 -37.78 28.94
N ARG A 13 -26.19 -38.87 28.54
CA ARG A 13 -25.03 -38.82 27.61
C ARG A 13 -25.40 -38.33 26.22
N LYS A 14 -26.56 -38.74 25.68
CA LYS A 14 -27.04 -38.21 24.40
C LYS A 14 -27.34 -36.72 24.49
N ARG A 15 -28.07 -36.28 25.52
CA ARG A 15 -28.34 -34.85 25.76
C ARG A 15 -27.06 -34.04 25.94
N LEU A 16 -26.10 -34.55 26.73
CA LEU A 16 -24.79 -33.92 26.91
C LEU A 16 -24.01 -33.80 25.58
N LYS A 17 -24.06 -34.83 24.74
CA LYS A 17 -23.43 -34.81 23.42
C LYS A 17 -24.05 -33.74 22.52
N TYR A 18 -25.38 -33.63 22.48
CA TYR A 18 -26.06 -32.59 21.70
C TYR A 18 -25.78 -31.19 22.26
N THR A 19 -25.75 -31.00 23.58
CA THR A 19 -25.40 -29.69 24.17
C THR A 19 -23.97 -29.30 23.86
N LEU A 20 -23.01 -30.24 23.88
CA LEU A 20 -21.62 -29.95 23.50
C LEU A 20 -21.50 -29.57 22.01
N ILE A 21 -22.25 -30.24 21.13
CA ILE A 21 -22.32 -29.88 19.70
C ILE A 21 -22.88 -28.47 19.52
N CYS A 22 -23.98 -28.13 20.20
CA CYS A 22 -24.57 -26.78 20.13
C CYS A 22 -23.60 -25.70 20.63
N VAL A 23 -22.90 -25.93 21.75
CA VAL A 23 -21.90 -25.00 22.28
C VAL A 23 -20.74 -24.83 21.31
N PHE A 24 -20.28 -25.91 20.67
CA PHE A 24 -19.21 -25.85 19.68
C PHE A 24 -19.61 -25.05 18.43
N ILE A 25 -20.83 -25.24 17.93
CA ILE A 25 -21.37 -24.46 16.79
C ILE A 25 -21.48 -22.97 17.16
N ALA A 26 -22.00 -22.66 18.35
CA ALA A 26 -22.09 -21.28 18.83
C ALA A 26 -20.70 -20.63 18.96
N ALA A 27 -19.69 -21.37 19.42
CA ALA A 27 -18.31 -20.90 19.49
C ALA A 27 -17.73 -20.60 18.10
N ILE A 28 -17.97 -21.45 17.11
CA ILE A 28 -17.54 -21.22 15.72
C ILE A 28 -18.18 -19.93 15.17
N ILE A 29 -19.50 -19.78 15.34
CA ILE A 29 -20.22 -18.58 14.88
C ILE A 29 -19.64 -17.32 15.54
N PHE A 30 -19.37 -17.37 16.85
CA PHE A 30 -18.76 -16.26 17.58
C PHE A 30 -17.37 -15.91 17.02
N VAL A 31 -16.50 -16.90 16.77
CA VAL A 31 -15.16 -16.66 16.21
C VAL A 31 -15.24 -16.06 14.81
N VAL A 32 -16.11 -16.58 13.93
CA VAL A 32 -16.31 -16.04 12.58
C VAL A 32 -16.80 -14.59 12.64
N HIS A 33 -17.72 -14.29 13.55
CA HIS A 33 -18.18 -12.93 13.79
C HIS A 33 -17.03 -12.02 14.23
N GLN A 34 -16.21 -12.43 15.21
CA GLN A 34 -15.04 -11.66 15.64
C GLN A 34 -14.05 -11.39 14.50
N LEU A 35 -13.78 -12.38 13.64
CA LEU A 35 -12.90 -12.21 12.47
C LEU A 35 -13.46 -11.19 11.46
N PHE A 36 -14.77 -11.18 11.23
CA PHE A 36 -15.42 -10.21 10.36
C PHE A 36 -15.28 -8.78 10.90
N TYR A 37 -15.57 -8.57 12.19
CA TYR A 37 -15.42 -7.27 12.84
C TYR A 37 -13.97 -6.79 12.82
N PHE A 38 -13.00 -7.68 13.02
CA PHE A 38 -11.58 -7.33 12.93
C PHE A 38 -11.20 -6.84 11.52
N LYS A 39 -11.73 -7.48 10.47
CA LYS A 39 -11.49 -7.06 9.08
C LYS A 39 -12.09 -5.68 8.79
N GLU A 40 -13.34 -5.44 9.19
CA GLU A 40 -14.01 -4.14 9.03
C GLU A 40 -13.29 -3.02 9.78
N LEU A 41 -12.89 -3.27 11.03
CA LEU A 41 -12.18 -2.26 11.84
C LEU A 41 -10.84 -1.88 11.21
N ASN A 42 -10.08 -2.86 10.71
CA ASN A 42 -8.81 -2.61 10.02
C ASN A 42 -9.01 -1.81 8.73
N GLN A 43 -10.05 -2.13 7.95
CA GLN A 43 -10.37 -1.39 6.73
C GLN A 43 -10.77 0.07 7.03
N ALA A 44 -11.54 0.30 8.09
CA ALA A 44 -11.91 1.64 8.54
C ALA A 44 -10.71 2.44 9.07
N ILE A 45 -9.79 1.81 9.82
CA ILE A 45 -8.56 2.44 10.30
C ILE A 45 -7.65 2.83 9.13
N VAL A 46 -7.45 1.93 8.15
CA VAL A 46 -6.69 2.21 6.93
C VAL A 46 -7.34 3.37 6.16
N GLY A 47 -8.67 3.34 5.98
CA GLY A 47 -9.41 4.43 5.34
C GLY A 47 -9.28 5.77 6.06
N LYS A 48 -9.26 5.77 7.40
CA LYS A 48 -9.06 6.98 8.21
C LYS A 48 -7.63 7.51 8.15
N LEU A 49 -6.62 6.65 8.07
CA LEU A 49 -5.22 7.06 7.87
C LEU A 49 -5.03 7.72 6.50
N ILE A 50 -5.65 7.16 5.46
CA ILE A 50 -5.65 7.74 4.10
C ILE A 50 -6.43 9.07 4.09
N SER A 51 -7.63 9.11 4.65
CA SER A 51 -8.49 10.32 4.65
C SER A 51 -7.96 11.45 5.56
N GLY A 52 -7.32 11.11 6.68
CA GLY A 52 -6.66 12.06 7.59
C GLY A 52 -5.43 12.73 6.96
N SER A 53 -4.77 12.03 6.03
CA SER A 53 -3.67 12.57 5.24
C SER A 53 -4.14 13.66 4.26
N VAL A 54 -5.34 13.49 3.68
CA VAL A 54 -5.94 14.44 2.72
C VAL A 54 -6.33 15.79 3.37
N ARG A 55 -6.55 15.86 4.69
CA ARG A 55 -7.14 17.05 5.36
C ARG A 55 -6.16 18.05 5.96
N THR A 56 -4.84 17.85 5.90
CA THR A 56 -3.87 18.80 6.46
C THR A 56 -2.91 19.35 5.39
N SER A 57 -3.46 20.18 4.50
CA SER A 57 -2.68 21.03 3.59
C SER A 57 -2.80 22.49 4.04
N ASN A 58 -2.14 22.84 5.15
CA ASN A 58 -1.84 24.23 5.48
C ASN A 58 -0.40 24.51 5.05
N TYR A 59 -0.18 24.64 3.74
CA TYR A 59 0.99 25.34 3.22
C TYR A 59 0.48 26.55 2.44
N ILE A 60 0.92 27.74 2.83
CA ILE A 60 0.65 28.98 2.13
C ILE A 60 1.51 28.95 0.85
N ILE A 61 0.89 28.67 -0.30
CA ILE A 61 1.51 28.80 -1.61
C ILE A 61 1.37 30.24 -2.07
N THR A 62 2.42 31.03 -1.93
CA THR A 62 2.62 32.21 -2.76
C THR A 62 3.18 31.76 -4.11
N GLY A 63 2.31 31.49 -5.09
CA GLY A 63 2.72 31.21 -6.46
C GLY A 63 1.88 30.15 -7.18
N LYS A 64 1.07 30.61 -8.13
CA LYS A 64 0.13 29.83 -8.93
C LYS A 64 0.85 28.82 -9.87
N ILE A 65 1.04 27.57 -9.42
CA ILE A 65 1.34 26.40 -10.29
C ILE A 65 0.67 25.15 -9.70
N ASN A 66 -0.50 24.77 -10.21
CA ASN A 66 -1.08 23.44 -9.95
C ASN A 66 -0.55 22.47 -11.01
N SER A 67 0.61 21.88 -10.76
CA SER A 67 1.07 20.70 -11.50
C SER A 67 0.28 19.48 -11.01
N LYS A 68 -0.18 18.63 -11.94
CA LYS A 68 -0.82 17.32 -11.72
C LYS A 68 -0.15 16.48 -10.62
N TRP A 69 1.14 16.70 -10.38
CA TRP A 69 2.04 15.98 -9.49
C TRP A 69 1.99 16.40 -8.01
N ASN A 70 1.37 17.55 -7.70
CA ASN A 70 1.12 17.98 -6.32
C ASN A 70 -0.23 17.48 -5.79
N GLU A 71 -0.96 16.67 -6.58
CA GLU A 71 -2.23 16.12 -6.13
C GLU A 71 -2.02 15.03 -5.07
N PRO A 72 -2.79 15.06 -3.96
CA PRO A 72 -2.73 14.05 -2.90
C PRO A 72 -2.95 12.62 -3.41
N LEU A 73 -3.70 12.48 -4.52
CA LEU A 73 -4.04 11.20 -5.14
C LEU A 73 -2.78 10.42 -5.53
N HIS A 74 -1.81 11.07 -6.16
CA HIS A 74 -0.59 10.41 -6.66
C HIS A 74 0.49 10.17 -5.59
N SER A 75 0.38 10.84 -4.44
CA SER A 75 1.42 10.82 -3.41
C SER A 75 1.11 9.90 -2.22
N LYS A 76 -0.13 9.38 -2.09
CA LYS A 76 -0.55 8.38 -1.08
C LYS A 76 0.19 8.54 0.25
N LEU A 77 0.05 9.73 0.83
CA LEU A 77 0.87 10.14 1.97
C LEU A 77 0.45 9.37 3.23
N LEU A 78 1.39 8.74 3.92
CA LEU A 78 1.20 8.17 5.25
C LEU A 78 1.99 8.96 6.30
N ARG A 79 1.41 9.11 7.49
CA ARG A 79 2.08 9.75 8.62
C ARG A 79 2.41 8.73 9.70
N ASP A 80 3.63 8.82 10.25
CA ASP A 80 4.02 8.06 11.42
C ASP A 80 3.52 8.71 12.72
N LYS A 81 3.71 8.02 13.85
CA LYS A 81 3.35 8.51 15.19
C LYS A 81 4.07 9.79 15.61
N HIS A 82 5.18 10.15 14.96
CA HIS A 82 5.96 11.36 15.22
C HIS A 82 5.61 12.49 14.23
N GLY A 83 4.64 12.30 13.34
CA GLY A 83 4.20 13.28 12.34
C GLY A 83 5.05 13.31 11.06
N ARG A 84 6.06 12.43 10.92
CA ARG A 84 6.84 12.29 9.69
C ARG A 84 5.98 11.69 8.60
N THR A 85 6.06 12.23 7.40
CA THR A 85 5.20 11.83 6.27
C THR A 85 6.04 11.12 5.23
N VAL A 86 5.57 9.98 4.73
CA VAL A 86 6.16 9.23 3.62
C VAL A 86 5.16 9.12 2.48
N SER A 87 5.67 9.11 1.25
CA SER A 87 4.85 8.96 0.04
C SER A 87 4.81 7.49 -0.36
N LEU A 88 3.62 6.89 -0.43
CA LEU A 88 3.45 5.52 -0.95
C LEU A 88 3.15 5.51 -2.46
N ARG A 89 3.71 6.46 -3.21
CA ARG A 89 3.65 6.48 -4.66
C ARG A 89 4.12 5.12 -5.23
N GLY A 90 3.47 4.68 -6.31
CA GLY A 90 3.80 3.43 -7.00
C GLY A 90 3.30 2.17 -6.28
N THR A 91 2.59 2.32 -5.15
CA THR A 91 1.86 1.21 -4.50
C THR A 91 0.43 1.10 -4.98
N ARG A 92 -0.16 -0.10 -4.86
CA ARG A 92 -1.60 -0.32 -5.04
C ARG A 92 -2.35 0.05 -3.75
N ASP A 93 -3.54 0.60 -3.88
CA ASP A 93 -4.37 0.97 -2.73
C ASP A 93 -4.64 -0.22 -1.78
N GLN A 94 -4.80 -1.40 -2.36
CA GLN A 94 -5.02 -2.66 -1.64
C GLN A 94 -3.81 -3.09 -0.80
N ASP A 95 -2.60 -2.68 -1.20
CA ASP A 95 -1.35 -3.03 -0.53
C ASP A 95 -0.94 -2.01 0.53
N ILE A 96 -1.60 -0.85 0.65
CA ILE A 96 -1.26 0.21 1.63
C ILE A 96 -1.12 -0.34 3.06
N SER A 97 -1.96 -1.31 3.44
CA SER A 97 -1.90 -1.95 4.76
C SER A 97 -0.56 -2.64 5.06
N LYS A 98 0.16 -3.13 4.03
CA LYS A 98 1.48 -3.78 4.16
C LYS A 98 2.59 -2.78 4.47
N TYR A 99 2.38 -1.50 4.14
CA TYR A 99 3.34 -0.41 4.36
C TYR A 99 3.14 0.29 5.70
N LEU A 100 2.15 -0.12 6.50
CA LEU A 100 1.96 0.46 7.83
C LEU A 100 3.15 0.12 8.74
N PRO A 101 3.60 1.07 9.57
CA PRO A 101 4.69 0.80 10.51
C PRO A 101 4.27 -0.22 11.56
N ASN A 102 5.23 -1.06 11.99
CA ASN A 102 5.04 -2.02 13.06
C ASN A 102 4.94 -1.32 14.44
N VAL A 103 4.80 -2.11 15.51
CA VAL A 103 4.71 -1.58 16.90
C VAL A 103 5.91 -0.73 17.32
N ARG A 104 7.08 -0.94 16.69
CA ARG A 104 8.31 -0.18 16.93
C ARG A 104 8.38 1.10 16.10
N GLY A 105 7.46 1.31 15.16
CA GLY A 105 7.49 2.43 14.22
C GLY A 105 8.39 2.19 13.00
N LYS A 106 8.71 0.94 12.70
CA LYS A 106 9.57 0.53 11.58
C LYS A 106 8.76 -0.08 10.43
N PHE A 107 9.25 0.07 9.21
CA PHE A 107 8.74 -0.69 8.07
C PHE A 107 9.39 -2.07 8.06
N VAL A 108 8.65 -3.08 7.59
CA VAL A 108 9.11 -4.46 7.50
C VAL A 108 9.05 -4.87 6.04
N CYS A 109 10.20 -5.19 5.45
CA CYS A 109 10.27 -5.65 4.05
C CYS A 109 9.29 -6.81 3.83
N ILE A 110 8.59 -6.82 2.69
CA ILE A 110 7.43 -7.70 2.48
C ILE A 110 7.86 -9.17 2.45
N VAL A 111 8.97 -9.49 1.78
CA VAL A 111 9.50 -10.85 1.63
C VAL A 111 10.59 -11.15 2.66
N SER A 112 11.66 -10.34 2.74
CA SER A 112 12.82 -10.66 3.57
C SER A 112 12.57 -10.51 5.07
N LYS A 113 11.54 -9.73 5.46
CA LYS A 113 11.16 -9.40 6.85
C LYS A 113 12.19 -8.57 7.61
N ASP A 114 13.15 -7.97 6.92
CA ASP A 114 14.08 -7.02 7.53
C ASP A 114 13.34 -5.77 8.02
N GLU A 115 13.75 -5.24 9.18
CA GLU A 115 13.15 -4.04 9.76
C GLU A 115 13.98 -2.78 9.45
N ILE A 116 13.39 -1.84 8.74
CA ILE A 116 14.01 -0.57 8.37
C ILE A 116 13.24 0.62 8.96
N ASP A 117 13.86 1.79 9.03
CA ASP A 117 13.15 2.97 9.49
C ASP A 117 12.05 3.35 8.50
N PHE A 118 10.88 3.69 9.01
CA PHE A 118 9.70 3.97 8.19
C PHE A 118 9.94 5.09 7.15
N ILE A 119 10.82 6.04 7.45
CA ILE A 119 11.20 7.14 6.55
C ILE A 119 12.00 6.71 5.32
N LYS A 120 12.52 5.48 5.30
CA LYS A 120 13.32 4.93 4.20
C LYS A 120 12.45 4.45 3.04
N ILE A 121 11.13 4.50 3.17
CA ILE A 121 10.24 4.18 2.06
C ILE A 121 10.31 5.29 1.01
N ASN A 122 10.64 4.92 -0.24
CA ASN A 122 10.82 5.84 -1.36
C ASN A 122 11.87 6.93 -1.09
N ASP A 123 12.99 6.55 -0.47
CA ASP A 123 14.10 7.46 -0.16
C ASP A 123 15.21 7.44 -1.24
N ASN A 124 14.97 6.75 -2.36
CA ASN A 124 15.91 6.52 -3.45
C ASN A 124 17.09 5.62 -3.07
N TYR A 125 16.97 4.81 -2.02
CA TYR A 125 17.96 3.81 -1.64
C TYR A 125 17.31 2.44 -1.45
N CYS A 126 17.95 1.37 -1.94
CA CYS A 126 17.39 0.02 -1.84
C CYS A 126 17.84 -0.69 -0.56
N ASP A 127 17.03 -0.61 0.49
CA ASP A 127 17.16 -1.30 1.76
C ASP A 127 16.55 -2.71 1.78
N CYS A 128 15.55 -3.02 0.94
CA CYS A 128 14.97 -4.36 0.81
C CYS A 128 15.43 -5.06 -0.49
N PRO A 129 16.68 -5.55 -0.60
CA PRO A 129 17.26 -6.00 -1.88
C PRO A 129 16.57 -7.23 -2.49
N VAL A 130 15.88 -8.03 -1.67
CA VAL A 130 15.22 -9.26 -2.12
C VAL A 130 13.96 -8.95 -2.94
N ASP A 131 13.18 -7.96 -2.55
CA ASP A 131 11.86 -7.67 -3.14
C ASP A 131 11.64 -6.21 -3.56
N GLY A 132 12.55 -5.31 -3.21
CA GLY A 132 12.46 -3.86 -3.48
C GLY A 132 11.22 -3.21 -2.88
N SER A 133 10.69 -3.78 -1.79
CA SER A 133 9.41 -3.38 -1.23
C SER A 133 9.43 -2.03 -0.52
N ASP A 134 10.60 -1.49 -0.23
CA ASP A 134 10.83 -0.14 0.29
C ASP A 134 10.78 0.95 -0.78
N GLU A 135 11.05 0.61 -2.04
CA GLU A 135 11.13 1.56 -3.16
C GLU A 135 10.04 1.34 -4.23
N PRO A 136 8.73 1.33 -3.88
CA PRO A 136 7.66 1.13 -4.86
C PRO A 136 7.48 2.29 -5.86
N GLY A 137 7.99 3.47 -5.52
CA GLY A 137 7.80 4.74 -6.22
C GLY A 137 9.07 5.30 -6.86
N THR A 138 10.20 4.62 -6.75
CA THR A 138 11.49 5.05 -7.31
C THR A 138 12.12 3.93 -8.16
N ASN A 139 13.25 4.23 -8.79
CA ASN A 139 14.05 3.29 -9.56
C ASN A 139 15.25 2.71 -8.78
N ALA A 140 15.29 2.84 -7.46
CA ALA A 140 16.48 2.49 -6.66
C ALA A 140 16.71 0.98 -6.50
N CYS A 141 15.67 0.15 -6.55
CA CYS A 141 15.76 -1.30 -6.42
C CYS A 141 15.65 -2.02 -7.76
N ASN A 142 16.64 -2.86 -8.13
CA ASN A 142 16.62 -3.62 -9.40
C ASN A 142 15.41 -4.56 -9.55
N ASN A 143 14.93 -5.16 -8.45
CA ASN A 143 13.77 -6.05 -8.43
C ASN A 143 12.45 -5.32 -8.08
N GLY A 144 12.48 -3.98 -8.05
CA GLY A 144 11.34 -3.16 -7.68
C GLY A 144 10.24 -3.19 -8.74
N ILE A 145 9.00 -2.97 -8.30
CA ILE A 145 7.82 -2.94 -9.17
C ILE A 145 7.02 -1.68 -8.85
N PHE A 146 6.82 -0.86 -9.88
CA PHE A 146 5.97 0.32 -9.82
C PHE A 146 4.56 -0.02 -10.34
N ASN A 147 3.54 0.45 -9.64
CA ASN A 147 2.14 0.33 -10.04
C ASN A 147 1.65 1.68 -10.54
N CYS A 148 1.22 1.73 -11.80
CA CYS A 148 0.62 2.94 -12.37
C CYS A 148 -0.66 3.31 -11.59
N GLU A 149 -0.89 4.61 -11.38
CA GLU A 149 -1.99 5.09 -10.53
C GLU A 149 -3.36 4.85 -11.17
N LEU A 150 -3.49 5.15 -12.46
CA LEU A 150 -4.73 5.07 -13.20
C LEU A 150 -4.56 4.14 -14.42
N SER A 151 -5.19 2.97 -14.37
CA SER A 151 -5.34 2.10 -15.53
C SER A 151 -6.66 2.40 -16.25
N SER A 152 -6.60 2.74 -17.54
CA SER A 152 -7.80 3.00 -18.37
C SER A 152 -8.73 1.79 -18.54
N SER A 153 -8.30 0.60 -18.12
CA SER A 153 -8.95 -0.68 -18.40
C SER A 153 -8.85 -1.67 -17.24
N GLN A 154 -9.53 -1.40 -16.11
CA GLN A 154 -9.83 -2.37 -15.02
C GLN A 154 -8.66 -3.20 -14.42
N SER A 155 -7.43 -2.99 -14.85
CA SER A 155 -6.24 -3.77 -14.53
C SER A 155 -5.06 -2.82 -14.34
N ILE A 156 -4.59 -2.74 -13.10
CA ILE A 156 -3.44 -1.91 -12.73
C ILE A 156 -2.23 -2.39 -13.52
N VAL A 157 -1.66 -1.50 -14.35
CA VAL A 157 -0.44 -1.76 -15.10
C VAL A 157 0.74 -1.72 -14.13
N LYS A 158 1.58 -2.74 -14.20
CA LYS A 158 2.82 -2.85 -13.44
C LYS A 158 3.99 -2.68 -14.38
N ILE A 159 4.95 -1.85 -13.99
CA ILE A 159 6.20 -1.66 -14.72
C ILE A 159 7.37 -1.98 -13.78
N PRO A 160 8.49 -2.48 -14.31
CA PRO A 160 9.75 -2.54 -13.58
C PRO A 160 10.17 -1.17 -13.04
N SER A 161 10.78 -1.14 -11.85
CA SER A 161 11.28 0.09 -11.20
C SER A 161 12.25 0.90 -12.06
N TYR A 162 13.09 0.27 -12.88
CA TYR A 162 14.09 0.97 -13.71
C TYR A 162 13.48 1.95 -14.71
N LYS A 163 12.18 1.80 -15.01
CA LYS A 163 11.41 2.69 -15.89
C LYS A 163 10.87 3.92 -15.19
N VAL A 164 10.93 3.94 -13.86
CA VAL A 164 10.43 5.07 -13.08
C VAL A 164 11.38 6.25 -13.22
N ASN A 165 10.86 7.38 -13.69
CA ASN A 165 11.63 8.58 -13.98
C ASN A 165 12.81 8.32 -14.94
N ASP A 166 12.62 7.48 -15.95
CA ASP A 166 13.63 7.22 -16.97
C ASP A 166 13.52 8.19 -18.17
N GLY A 167 12.48 9.02 -18.18
CA GLY A 167 12.21 10.00 -19.23
C GLY A 167 11.25 9.52 -20.31
N TYR A 168 10.73 8.31 -20.20
CA TYR A 168 9.75 7.72 -21.10
C TYR A 168 8.44 7.46 -20.36
N CYS A 169 7.31 7.68 -21.04
CA CYS A 169 6.00 7.44 -20.46
C CYS A 169 5.60 5.98 -20.70
N ASP A 170 5.85 5.12 -19.73
CA ASP A 170 5.44 3.72 -19.73
C ASP A 170 4.05 3.52 -19.13
N CYS A 171 3.66 4.34 -18.14
CA CYS A 171 2.29 4.37 -17.67
C CYS A 171 1.43 5.25 -18.58
N CYS A 172 0.24 4.77 -18.97
CA CYS A 172 -0.70 5.58 -19.77
C CYS A 172 -1.13 6.89 -19.10
N ASP A 173 -1.12 6.93 -17.77
CA ASP A 173 -1.42 8.13 -16.98
C ASP A 173 -0.16 8.96 -16.67
N GLY A 174 1.01 8.50 -17.09
CA GLY A 174 2.32 9.11 -16.83
C GLY A 174 2.79 9.06 -15.38
N SER A 175 2.11 8.29 -14.51
CA SER A 175 2.39 8.31 -13.06
C SER A 175 3.83 7.90 -12.69
N ASP A 176 4.50 7.19 -13.59
CA ASP A 176 5.91 6.79 -13.56
C ASP A 176 6.91 7.96 -13.69
N GLU A 177 6.55 9.02 -14.40
CA GLU A 177 7.40 10.19 -14.68
C GLU A 177 7.12 11.38 -13.75
N TRP A 178 7.01 11.11 -12.46
CA TRP A 178 6.55 12.08 -11.45
C TRP A 178 7.62 13.09 -10.99
N ALA A 179 8.91 12.75 -11.10
CA ALA A 179 10.01 13.64 -10.73
C ALA A 179 10.29 14.71 -11.79
N GLU A 180 9.65 14.60 -12.97
CA GLU A 180 9.78 15.52 -14.10
C GLU A 180 11.24 15.80 -14.46
N ILE A 181 12.05 14.74 -14.48
CA ILE A 181 13.49 14.83 -14.74
C ILE A 181 13.70 15.57 -16.04
N LYS A 182 14.50 16.64 -15.97
CA LYS A 182 14.90 17.39 -17.15
C LYS A 182 15.96 16.59 -17.89
N ILE A 183 15.58 15.93 -18.96
CA ILE A 183 16.55 15.22 -19.81
C ILE A 183 17.37 16.27 -20.56
N SER A 184 18.69 16.27 -20.36
CA SER A 184 19.61 17.05 -21.17
C SER A 184 19.96 16.27 -22.43
N HIS A 185 19.36 16.62 -23.56
CA HIS A 185 19.89 16.21 -24.86
C HIS A 185 20.85 17.29 -25.39
N LEU A 186 22.11 16.92 -25.64
CA LEU A 186 23.06 17.58 -26.54
C LEU A 186 23.24 16.61 -27.73
N ASN A 187 23.10 17.01 -28.99
CA ASN A 187 24.04 17.87 -29.69
C ASN A 187 23.34 18.68 -30.79
N ASN A 188 23.26 19.99 -30.64
CA ASN A 188 23.32 20.91 -31.78
C ASN A 188 24.56 21.78 -31.56
N GLU A 189 25.32 22.07 -32.62
CA GLU A 189 26.62 22.75 -32.66
C GLU A 189 26.66 24.19 -32.08
N SER A 190 25.67 24.59 -31.27
CA SER A 190 25.48 25.93 -30.71
C SER A 190 25.43 25.97 -29.17
N GLY A 191 25.79 24.88 -28.46
CA GLY A 191 26.06 24.92 -27.02
C GLY A 191 24.88 25.27 -26.08
N SER A 192 23.64 25.31 -26.58
CA SER A 192 22.46 25.55 -25.75
C SER A 192 21.83 24.24 -25.28
N ILE A 193 21.85 24.02 -23.95
CA ILE A 193 21.22 22.86 -23.30
C ILE A 193 19.70 23.07 -23.33
N THR A 194 18.99 22.24 -24.12
CA THR A 194 17.53 22.27 -24.15
C THR A 194 16.99 21.25 -23.14
N TYR A 195 16.37 21.73 -22.08
CA TYR A 195 15.74 20.88 -21.07
C TYR A 195 14.33 20.49 -21.55
N TYR A 196 14.10 19.22 -21.86
CA TYR A 196 12.76 18.71 -22.11
C TYR A 196 12.17 18.16 -20.80
N ARG A 197 10.96 18.63 -20.46
CA ARG A 197 10.13 18.05 -19.41
C ARG A 197 9.34 16.92 -20.06
N THR A 198 9.49 15.70 -19.57
CA THR A 198 8.65 14.58 -20.01
C THR A 198 7.19 14.93 -19.71
N LYS A 199 6.43 15.24 -20.75
CA LYS A 199 4.99 15.53 -20.63
C LYS A 199 4.23 14.30 -21.09
N CYS A 200 3.93 13.42 -20.15
CA CYS A 200 3.08 12.27 -20.44
C CYS A 200 1.66 12.75 -20.71
N GLN A 201 1.16 12.41 -21.90
CA GLN A 201 -0.25 12.56 -22.24
C GLN A 201 -1.00 11.39 -21.62
N ASN A 202 -2.21 11.62 -21.10
CA ASN A 202 -3.09 10.57 -20.59
C ASN A 202 -3.68 9.75 -21.76
N ARG A 203 -2.84 9.08 -22.54
CA ARG A 203 -3.25 8.39 -23.77
C ARG A 203 -2.55 7.04 -23.88
N CYS A 204 -3.36 5.99 -23.74
CA CYS A 204 -3.14 4.72 -24.40
C CYS A 204 -3.77 4.81 -25.82
#